data_AF-A0A9P1DKQ2-F1
#
_entry.id   AF-A0A9P1DKQ2-F1
#
_cell.length_a   1.000
_cell.length_b   1.000
_cell.length_c   1.000
_cell.angle_alpha   90.00
_cell.angle_beta   90.00
_cell.angle_gamma   90.00
#
_symmetry.space_group_name_H-M   'P 1'
#
loop_
_entity.id
_entity.type
_entity.pdbx_description
1 polymer ?
#
loop_
_entity_poly.entity_id
_entity_poly.type
_entity_poly.pdbx_seq_one_letter_code
_entity_poly.pdbx_strand_id
1 'polypeptide(L)'
;MRLWFLCAVALGSLGSCHRDDDGDGTDGTGLLQIDEKTQKARKSAPGAVIFYNLFIKTKKDIPRVRKIVHEQLNLVDHPLDKEIRINSIGALKDLSRLKLSKQLAERTKLIAHYDQGFEELTLHDLWSFCKHNGTDPEQLVVYLHSKGSFHKWKGQAATDRYYLTSGALSKECMHMPKTCNVCSSRMTPVPHPHTPGNMWAARCGYIAKLIDPKKFREKMDSDFLGRHNGAPWCVGRGRFSDEHWVNSHPETAPCDLDTNQSFVSGHPMTRTFEKELKKAPRFPIATYHVSWGECPGKGESLTARLAEYRYLYSQEPPKEWWGWRSFLQESK
;
A
#
# COMPACT_ATOMS: atom_id res chain seq x y z
N MET A 1 -46.21 -31.47 -1.64
CA MET A 1 -45.80 -32.38 -2.74
C MET A 1 -44.39 -32.85 -2.43
N ARG A 2 -44.23 -34.17 -2.20
CA ARG A 2 -43.07 -35.08 -2.40
C ARG A 2 -41.65 -34.48 -2.46
N LEU A 3 -40.59 -35.13 -2.01
CA LEU A 3 -40.27 -36.26 -1.13
C LEU A 3 -38.72 -36.27 -1.11
N TRP A 4 -38.14 -36.89 -0.09
CA TRP A 4 -36.71 -37.04 0.15
C TRP A 4 -35.93 -37.77 -0.96
N PHE A 5 -34.60 -37.54 -1.03
CA PHE A 5 -33.62 -38.63 -1.22
C PHE A 5 -32.29 -38.31 -0.51
N LEU A 6 -31.95 -39.19 0.43
CA LEU A 6 -30.63 -39.40 1.03
C LEU A 6 -29.77 -40.26 0.09
N CYS A 7 -28.45 -40.08 0.13
CA CYS A 7 -27.51 -41.18 -0.05
C CYS A 7 -26.29 -40.96 0.85
N ALA A 8 -25.96 -42.00 1.61
CA ALA A 8 -24.82 -42.11 2.51
C ALA A 8 -24.08 -43.43 2.20
N VAL A 9 -22.88 -43.57 2.79
CA VAL A 9 -22.05 -44.80 2.93
C VAL A 9 -21.16 -45.06 1.68
N ALA A 10 -19.85 -45.30 1.74
CA ALA A 10 -19.12 -46.23 2.61
C ALA A 10 -17.61 -45.92 2.82
N LEU A 11 -17.09 -46.46 3.92
CA LEU A 11 -15.69 -46.64 4.35
C LEU A 11 -15.09 -47.96 3.81
N GLY A 12 -13.75 -48.06 3.80
CA GLY A 12 -12.94 -49.28 3.66
C GLY A 12 -12.08 -49.27 2.38
N SER A 13 -10.81 -49.66 2.33
CA SER A 13 -10.03 -50.62 3.13
C SER A 13 -8.52 -50.38 2.91
N LEU A 14 -7.74 -50.84 3.90
CA LEU A 14 -6.29 -51.01 3.90
C LEU A 14 -5.81 -52.00 2.83
N GLY A 15 -4.59 -51.77 2.32
CA GLY A 15 -3.79 -52.72 1.56
C GLY A 15 -2.29 -52.46 1.81
N SER A 16 -1.59 -53.49 2.25
CA SER A 16 -0.23 -53.49 2.80
C SER A 16 0.82 -54.05 1.81
N CYS A 17 2.03 -53.51 1.91
CA CYS A 17 3.38 -54.08 1.67
C CYS A 17 3.68 -55.02 0.48
N HIS A 18 4.61 -54.59 -0.39
CA HIS A 18 5.70 -55.46 -0.86
C HIS A 18 7.02 -54.69 -1.14
N ARG A 19 8.10 -55.30 -0.64
CA ARG A 19 9.54 -55.23 -0.94
C ARG A 19 9.83 -55.64 -2.39
N ASP A 20 10.97 -55.48 -3.05
CA ASP A 20 12.34 -54.95 -2.87
C ASP A 20 12.81 -54.73 -4.34
N ASP A 21 13.77 -53.84 -4.62
CA ASP A 21 14.90 -54.18 -5.52
C ASP A 21 15.83 -52.98 -5.74
N ASP A 22 17.11 -53.29 -5.54
CA ASP A 22 18.27 -52.47 -5.83
C ASP A 22 18.49 -52.29 -7.34
N GLY A 23 18.88 -51.09 -7.75
CA GLY A 23 19.16 -50.76 -9.14
C GLY A 23 20.13 -49.59 -9.27
N ASP A 24 21.41 -49.93 -9.26
CA ASP A 24 22.57 -49.15 -9.71
C ASP A 24 22.35 -48.49 -11.10
N GLY A 25 23.01 -47.35 -11.35
CA GLY A 25 23.32 -46.93 -12.71
C GLY A 25 23.03 -45.47 -13.10
N THR A 26 24.13 -44.72 -13.24
CA THR A 26 24.40 -43.76 -14.33
C THR A 26 23.77 -42.37 -14.31
N ASP A 27 24.61 -41.42 -13.86
CA ASP A 27 25.07 -40.25 -14.61
C ASP A 27 24.25 -39.85 -15.85
N GLY A 28 23.48 -38.78 -15.70
CA GLY A 28 22.68 -38.17 -16.77
C GLY A 28 22.58 -36.67 -16.54
N THR A 29 23.51 -35.93 -17.13
CA THR A 29 23.50 -34.47 -17.28
C THR A 29 22.31 -34.03 -18.14
N GLY A 30 21.12 -34.03 -17.54
CA GLY A 30 19.91 -33.48 -18.12
C GLY A 30 19.91 -31.96 -18.01
N LEU A 31 20.60 -31.29 -18.95
CA LEU A 31 20.34 -29.90 -19.27
C LEU A 31 18.84 -29.73 -19.55
N LEU A 32 18.12 -29.13 -18.60
CA LEU A 32 16.79 -28.57 -18.81
C LEU A 32 16.92 -27.50 -19.90
N GLN A 33 16.79 -27.90 -21.16
CA GLN A 33 16.43 -27.01 -22.25
C GLN A 33 15.03 -26.49 -21.94
N ILE A 34 15.01 -25.33 -21.27
CA ILE A 34 13.81 -24.52 -21.12
C ILE A 34 13.43 -24.11 -22.53
N ASP A 35 12.45 -24.81 -23.08
CA ASP A 35 11.93 -24.65 -24.43
C ASP A 35 11.60 -23.16 -24.69
N GLU A 36 12.40 -22.49 -25.54
CA GLU A 36 12.25 -21.07 -25.91
C GLU A 36 10.84 -20.75 -26.45
N LYS A 37 10.10 -21.78 -26.85
CA LYS A 37 8.70 -21.65 -27.31
C LYS A 37 7.70 -21.40 -26.18
N THR A 38 8.04 -21.68 -24.91
CA THR A 38 7.16 -21.40 -23.76
C THR A 38 7.25 -19.95 -23.26
N GLN A 39 8.23 -19.16 -23.75
CA GLN A 39 8.29 -17.71 -23.48
C GLN A 39 7.39 -16.88 -24.41
N LYS A 40 6.85 -17.48 -25.49
CA LYS A 40 6.11 -16.78 -26.53
C LYS A 40 4.60 -16.82 -26.29
N ALA A 41 4.16 -16.19 -25.20
CA ALA A 41 2.79 -15.67 -24.91
C ALA A 41 2.49 -15.51 -23.41
N ARG A 42 3.50 -15.29 -22.55
CA ARG A 42 3.20 -14.53 -21.32
C ARG A 42 2.85 -13.12 -21.79
N LYS A 43 1.56 -12.81 -21.94
CA LYS A 43 1.07 -11.42 -21.88
C LYS A 43 1.84 -10.80 -20.73
N SER A 44 2.76 -9.87 -21.03
CA SER A 44 3.53 -9.18 -20.01
C SER A 44 2.51 -8.73 -18.96
N ALA A 45 2.71 -9.15 -17.71
CA ALA A 45 1.80 -8.77 -16.64
C ALA A 45 1.57 -7.26 -16.75
N PRO A 46 0.31 -6.79 -16.70
CA PRO A 46 0.03 -5.39 -16.94
C PRO A 46 0.87 -4.56 -15.96
N GLY A 47 1.63 -3.60 -16.49
CA GLY A 47 2.48 -2.75 -15.68
C GLY A 47 1.66 -1.99 -14.65
N ALA A 48 2.30 -1.53 -13.57
CA ALA A 48 1.62 -0.81 -12.50
C ALA A 48 0.93 0.46 -13.01
N VAL A 49 -0.23 0.78 -12.43
CA VAL A 49 -0.94 2.04 -12.66
C VAL A 49 -0.64 3.00 -11.52
N ILE A 50 -0.06 4.15 -11.82
CA ILE A 50 0.33 5.16 -10.84
C ILE A 50 -0.76 6.22 -10.76
N PHE A 51 -1.35 6.42 -9.58
CA PHE A 51 -2.23 7.53 -9.27
C PHE A 51 -1.44 8.59 -8.51
N TYR A 52 -1.42 9.80 -9.05
CA TYR A 52 -0.60 10.89 -8.54
C TYR A 52 -1.47 12.09 -8.15
N ASN A 53 -1.47 12.42 -6.85
CA ASN A 53 -2.17 13.58 -6.29
C ASN A 53 -1.29 14.84 -6.41
N LEU A 54 -1.59 15.68 -7.40
CA LEU A 54 -0.84 16.90 -7.71
C LEU A 54 -1.51 18.13 -7.08
N PHE A 55 -0.88 18.71 -6.07
CA PHE A 55 -1.36 19.93 -5.44
C PHE A 55 -0.49 21.13 -5.82
N ILE A 56 -1.11 22.21 -6.32
CA ILE A 56 -0.44 23.47 -6.64
C ILE A 56 -1.30 24.62 -6.12
N LYS A 57 -0.92 25.23 -5.00
CA LYS A 57 -1.72 26.31 -4.37
C LYS A 57 -1.96 27.50 -5.30
N THR A 58 -0.92 27.99 -5.98
CA THR A 58 -1.01 29.19 -6.83
C THR A 58 -0.23 29.02 -8.14
N LYS A 59 -0.55 29.83 -9.16
CA LYS A 59 0.20 29.83 -10.44
C LYS A 59 1.70 30.14 -10.24
N LYS A 60 2.08 30.84 -9.17
CA LYS A 60 3.47 31.15 -8.80
C LYS A 60 4.23 29.91 -8.30
N ASP A 61 3.53 28.89 -7.79
CA ASP A 61 4.14 27.66 -7.29
C ASP A 61 4.49 26.66 -8.41
N ILE A 62 3.93 26.84 -9.62
CA ILE A 62 4.09 25.89 -10.75
C ILE A 62 5.55 25.57 -11.05
N PRO A 63 6.49 26.53 -11.19
CA PRO A 63 7.88 26.20 -11.48
C PRO A 63 8.54 25.33 -10.40
N ARG A 64 8.17 25.52 -9.12
CA ARG A 64 8.68 24.74 -7.99
C ARG A 64 8.06 23.35 -7.96
N VAL A 65 6.73 23.25 -8.05
CA VAL A 65 6.03 21.95 -8.02
C VAL A 65 6.37 21.11 -9.25
N ARG A 66 6.61 21.74 -10.41
CA ARG A 66 7.16 21.03 -11.57
C ARG A 66 8.46 20.31 -11.22
N LYS A 67 9.40 20.95 -10.52
CA LYS A 67 10.65 20.29 -10.11
C LYS A 67 10.39 19.07 -9.22
N ILE A 68 9.41 19.16 -8.32
CA ILE A 68 8.96 18.03 -7.47
C ILE A 68 8.41 16.89 -8.33
N VAL A 69 7.52 17.19 -9.28
CA VAL A 69 6.94 16.17 -10.19
C VAL A 69 8.04 15.49 -11.00
N HIS A 70 8.98 16.24 -11.56
CA HIS A 70 10.12 15.68 -12.30
C HIS A 70 11.00 14.81 -11.41
N GLU A 71 11.34 15.27 -10.21
CA GLU A 71 12.11 14.51 -9.23
C GLU A 71 11.48 13.15 -8.93
N GLN A 72 10.16 13.11 -8.74
CA GLN A 72 9.43 11.89 -8.40
C GLN A 72 9.20 10.98 -9.61
N LEU A 73 8.73 11.53 -10.74
CA LEU A 73 8.41 10.73 -11.92
C LEU A 73 9.65 10.21 -12.66
N ASN A 74 10.81 10.84 -12.46
CA ASN A 74 12.08 10.28 -12.95
C ASN A 74 12.52 9.00 -12.20
N LEU A 75 11.88 8.66 -11.08
CA LEU A 75 12.08 7.38 -10.39
C LEU A 75 11.20 6.26 -10.94
N VAL A 76 10.31 6.56 -11.89
CA VAL A 76 9.49 5.55 -12.55
C VAL A 76 10.37 4.75 -13.52
N ASP A 77 10.73 3.54 -13.12
CA ASP A 77 11.44 2.60 -14.00
C ASP A 77 10.54 2.20 -15.18
N HIS A 78 11.11 2.03 -16.37
CA HIS A 78 10.38 1.66 -17.60
C HIS A 78 9.01 2.39 -17.76
N PRO A 79 9.00 3.73 -17.92
CA PRO A 79 7.76 4.51 -17.88
C PRO A 79 6.75 4.14 -18.97
N LEU A 80 7.21 3.61 -20.11
CA LEU A 80 6.36 3.17 -21.22
C LEU A 80 5.43 2.00 -20.85
N ASP A 81 5.79 1.21 -19.85
CA ASP A 81 5.00 0.06 -19.40
C ASP A 81 3.96 0.45 -18.35
N LYS A 82 4.00 1.68 -17.85
CA LYS A 82 3.16 2.15 -16.75
C LYS A 82 2.16 3.19 -17.26
N GLU A 83 0.98 3.23 -16.66
CA GLU A 83 0.03 4.31 -16.87
C GLU A 83 0.11 5.27 -15.68
N ILE A 84 0.21 6.57 -15.93
CA ILE A 84 0.24 7.60 -14.89
C ILE A 84 -1.04 8.43 -14.97
N ARG A 85 -1.81 8.42 -13.90
CA ARG A 85 -3.09 9.10 -13.76
C ARG A 85 -2.95 10.21 -12.74
N ILE A 86 -3.10 11.46 -13.17
CA ILE A 86 -2.94 12.63 -12.33
C ILE A 86 -4.32 13.21 -12.02
N ASN A 87 -4.57 13.45 -10.74
CA ASN A 87 -5.58 14.43 -10.32
C ASN A 87 -4.86 15.70 -9.88
N SER A 88 -5.28 16.84 -10.43
CA SER A 88 -4.70 18.12 -10.06
C SER A 88 -5.65 18.91 -9.16
N ILE A 89 -5.08 19.51 -8.11
CA ILE A 89 -5.80 20.36 -7.15
C ILE A 89 -5.15 21.75 -7.15
N GLY A 90 -5.96 22.79 -7.36
CA GLY A 90 -5.57 24.20 -7.29
C GLY A 90 -5.26 24.84 -8.66
N ALA A 91 -4.04 25.31 -8.87
CA ALA A 91 -3.76 26.29 -9.93
C ALA A 91 -3.44 25.70 -11.32
N LEU A 92 -3.24 24.38 -11.43
CA LEU A 92 -2.85 23.73 -12.68
C LEU A 92 -4.01 22.92 -13.27
N LYS A 93 -4.61 23.45 -14.35
CA LYS A 93 -5.78 22.86 -15.02
C LYS A 93 -5.44 21.86 -16.12
N ASP A 94 -4.18 21.85 -16.57
CA ASP A 94 -3.68 20.99 -17.64
C ASP A 94 -2.21 20.61 -17.39
N LEU A 95 -1.73 19.54 -18.01
CA LEU A 95 -0.37 19.03 -17.76
C LEU A 95 0.73 19.72 -18.57
N SER A 96 0.41 20.60 -19.53
CA SER A 96 1.40 21.20 -20.44
C SER A 96 2.50 21.94 -19.70
N ARG A 97 2.16 22.59 -18.58
CA ARG A 97 3.11 23.38 -17.79
C ARG A 97 4.07 22.53 -16.96
N LEU A 98 3.79 21.23 -16.80
CA LEU A 98 4.72 20.29 -16.16
C LEU A 98 5.92 19.99 -17.06
N LYS A 99 5.83 20.17 -18.39
CA LYS A 99 6.94 19.92 -19.32
C LYS A 99 7.57 18.53 -19.11
N LEU A 100 6.74 17.49 -19.02
CA LEU A 100 7.22 16.11 -18.86
C LEU A 100 8.06 15.69 -20.08
N SER A 101 8.96 14.72 -19.90
CA SER A 101 9.66 14.10 -21.03
C SER A 101 8.66 13.45 -21.98
N LYS A 102 9.03 13.25 -23.26
CA LYS A 102 8.13 12.66 -24.27
C LYS A 102 7.54 11.32 -23.79
N GLN A 103 8.38 10.42 -23.28
CA GLN A 103 7.96 9.11 -22.77
C GLN A 103 6.97 9.22 -21.60
N LEU A 104 7.22 10.11 -20.64
CA LEU A 104 6.30 10.33 -19.52
C LEU A 104 5.00 10.97 -20.00
N ALA A 105 5.07 11.95 -20.91
CA ALA A 105 3.90 12.65 -21.43
C ALA A 105 2.94 11.70 -22.18
N GLU A 106 3.46 10.75 -22.96
CA GLU A 106 2.67 9.74 -23.68
C GLU A 106 1.89 8.80 -22.73
N ARG A 107 2.38 8.63 -21.50
CA ARG A 107 1.83 7.71 -20.51
C ARG A 107 1.07 8.40 -19.38
N THR A 108 1.12 9.73 -19.34
CA THR A 108 0.50 10.53 -18.28
C THR A 108 -0.80 11.16 -18.77
N LYS A 109 -1.87 10.93 -18.01
CA LYS A 109 -3.19 11.52 -18.27
C LYS A 109 -3.65 12.33 -17.07
N LEU A 110 -4.25 13.48 -17.32
CA LEU A 110 -5.03 14.18 -16.32
C LEU A 110 -6.41 13.51 -16.27
N ILE A 111 -6.77 12.95 -15.12
CA ILE A 111 -8.07 12.31 -14.93
C ILE A 111 -9.10 13.36 -14.52
N ALA A 112 -8.78 14.17 -13.52
CA ALA A 112 -9.63 15.27 -13.09
C ALA A 112 -8.83 16.48 -12.59
N HIS A 113 -9.47 17.64 -12.65
CA HIS A 113 -9.00 18.87 -12.04
C HIS A 113 -10.02 19.37 -11.01
N TYR A 114 -9.53 19.80 -9.85
CA TYR A 114 -10.32 20.33 -8.76
C TYR A 114 -9.75 21.68 -8.31
N ASP A 115 -10.61 22.66 -8.03
CA ASP A 115 -10.14 23.94 -7.47
C ASP A 115 -9.68 23.79 -6.01
N GLN A 116 -10.29 22.86 -5.25
CA GLN A 116 -9.99 22.55 -3.86
C GLN A 116 -10.19 21.06 -3.56
N GLY A 117 -9.58 20.56 -2.49
CA GLY A 117 -9.69 19.17 -2.03
C GLY A 117 -8.41 18.68 -1.37
N PHE A 118 -8.43 17.44 -0.89
CA PHE A 118 -7.24 16.76 -0.37
C PHE A 118 -6.99 15.43 -1.12
N GLU A 119 -6.20 14.56 -0.52
CA GLU A 119 -5.72 13.31 -1.10
C GLU A 119 -6.87 12.32 -1.36
N GLU A 120 -7.98 12.41 -0.60
CA GLU A 120 -9.16 11.56 -0.77
C GLU A 120 -9.72 11.54 -2.20
N LEU A 121 -9.55 12.61 -2.98
CA LEU A 121 -10.03 12.68 -4.36
C LEU A 121 -9.26 11.72 -5.27
N THR A 122 -7.94 11.68 -5.14
CA THR A 122 -7.08 10.76 -5.91
C THR A 122 -7.20 9.34 -5.41
N LEU A 123 -7.28 9.15 -4.09
CA LEU A 123 -7.50 7.84 -3.50
C LEU A 123 -8.85 7.25 -3.94
N HIS A 124 -9.89 8.07 -4.08
CA HIS A 124 -11.20 7.63 -4.56
C HIS A 124 -11.15 7.12 -6.01
N ASP A 125 -10.41 7.78 -6.89
CA ASP A 125 -10.25 7.34 -8.28
C ASP A 125 -9.42 6.05 -8.37
N LEU A 126 -8.39 5.92 -7.54
CA LEU A 126 -7.61 4.67 -7.38
C LEU A 126 -8.51 3.53 -6.90
N TRP A 127 -9.29 3.77 -5.84
CA TRP A 127 -10.24 2.80 -5.30
C TRP A 127 -11.28 2.39 -6.34
N SER A 128 -11.87 3.36 -7.04
CA SER A 128 -12.86 3.14 -8.10
C SER A 128 -12.31 2.30 -9.23
N PHE A 129 -11.06 2.55 -9.64
CA PHE A 129 -10.35 1.73 -10.62
C PHE A 129 -10.21 0.28 -10.16
N CYS A 130 -9.81 0.04 -8.90
CA CYS A 130 -9.68 -1.33 -8.38
C CYS A 130 -11.03 -2.02 -8.11
N LYS A 131 -12.12 -1.27 -7.86
CA LYS A 131 -13.47 -1.82 -7.70
C LYS A 131 -14.14 -2.20 -9.01
N HIS A 132 -13.66 -1.68 -10.14
CA HIS A 132 -14.26 -1.94 -11.43
C HIS A 132 -14.16 -3.43 -11.79
N ASN A 133 -15.28 -4.04 -12.22
CA ASN A 133 -15.38 -5.48 -12.48
C ASN A 133 -14.36 -6.02 -13.51
N GLY A 134 -13.84 -5.16 -14.38
CA GLY A 134 -12.83 -5.54 -15.38
C GLY A 134 -11.38 -5.42 -14.91
N THR A 135 -11.12 -4.96 -13.68
CA THR A 135 -9.77 -4.78 -13.17
C THR A 135 -9.25 -6.08 -12.56
N ASP A 136 -8.08 -6.52 -13.02
CA ASP A 136 -7.40 -7.70 -12.47
C ASP A 136 -7.11 -7.48 -10.96
N PRO A 137 -7.54 -8.40 -10.05
CA PRO A 137 -7.21 -8.32 -8.63
C PRO A 137 -5.69 -8.27 -8.34
N GLU A 138 -4.87 -8.82 -9.23
CA GLU A 138 -3.40 -8.79 -9.11
C GLU A 138 -2.77 -7.53 -9.74
N GLN A 139 -3.57 -6.65 -10.37
CA GLN A 139 -3.10 -5.37 -10.87
C GLN A 139 -2.46 -4.56 -9.74
N LEU A 140 -1.22 -4.15 -9.97
CA LEU A 140 -0.53 -3.26 -9.06
C LEU A 140 -0.94 -1.82 -9.32
N VAL A 141 -1.23 -1.11 -8.24
CA VAL A 141 -1.45 0.34 -8.22
C VAL A 141 -0.45 0.99 -7.31
N VAL A 142 -0.04 2.20 -7.64
CA VAL A 142 0.85 3.03 -6.82
C VAL A 142 0.15 4.34 -6.52
N TYR A 143 0.14 4.74 -5.26
CA TYR A 143 -0.29 6.06 -4.85
C TYR A 143 0.92 6.95 -4.54
N LEU A 144 0.97 8.10 -5.19
CA LEU A 144 1.98 9.14 -4.97
C LEU A 144 1.29 10.49 -4.77
N HIS A 145 1.98 11.41 -4.10
CA HIS A 145 1.57 12.81 -4.09
C HIS A 145 2.76 13.77 -4.10
N SER A 146 2.47 15.02 -4.41
CA SER A 146 3.46 16.10 -4.54
C SER A 146 3.99 16.64 -3.19
N LYS A 147 4.39 15.76 -2.25
CA LYS A 147 4.81 16.13 -0.87
C LYS A 147 5.77 17.32 -0.86
N GLY A 148 5.48 18.33 -0.02
CA GLY A 148 6.25 19.59 0.01
C GLY A 148 5.79 20.65 -0.99
N SER A 149 4.75 20.40 -1.78
CA SER A 149 4.09 21.43 -2.58
C SER A 149 3.29 22.42 -1.71
N PHE A 150 2.68 21.95 -0.62
CA PHE A 150 1.86 22.77 0.28
C PHE A 150 2.69 23.72 1.17
N HIS A 151 3.75 23.22 1.81
CA HIS A 151 4.65 24.03 2.65
C HIS A 151 5.98 24.30 1.95
N LYS A 152 6.49 25.53 2.01
CA LYS A 152 7.79 25.92 1.42
C LYS A 152 9.01 25.47 2.26
N TRP A 153 8.86 24.43 3.08
CA TRP A 153 9.86 24.06 4.09
C TRP A 153 11.23 23.80 3.45
N LYS A 154 12.29 24.41 4.01
CA LYS A 154 13.67 24.23 3.55
C LYS A 154 14.28 22.99 4.21
N GLY A 155 14.99 22.17 3.43
CA GLY A 155 15.76 21.01 3.91
C GLY A 155 15.05 19.67 3.70
N GLN A 156 14.38 19.18 4.75
CA GLN A 156 13.94 17.79 4.89
C GLN A 156 12.94 17.30 3.83
N ALA A 157 12.16 18.21 3.22
CA ALA A 157 11.13 17.84 2.25
C ALA A 157 11.67 17.10 1.02
N ALA A 158 12.91 17.38 0.57
CA ALA A 158 13.52 16.68 -0.55
C ALA A 158 13.95 15.26 -0.17
N THR A 159 14.51 15.10 1.02
CA THR A 159 14.85 13.80 1.61
C THR A 159 13.60 12.93 1.72
N ASP A 160 12.53 13.46 2.32
CA ASP A 160 11.26 12.74 2.45
C ASP A 160 10.70 12.31 1.10
N ARG A 161 10.59 13.25 0.15
CA ARG A 161 10.02 12.96 -1.17
C ARG A 161 10.76 11.82 -1.84
N TYR A 162 12.08 11.88 -1.88
CA TYR A 162 12.88 10.85 -2.53
C TYR A 162 12.76 9.53 -1.78
N TYR A 163 12.90 9.52 -0.45
CA TYR A 163 12.77 8.32 0.37
C TYR A 163 11.42 7.62 0.13
N LEU A 164 10.32 8.36 0.22
CA LEU A 164 8.95 7.85 0.07
C LEU A 164 8.66 7.37 -1.36
N THR A 165 9.02 8.19 -2.34
CA THR A 165 8.78 7.85 -3.76
C THR A 165 9.63 6.67 -4.19
N SER A 166 10.90 6.61 -3.75
CA SER A 166 11.81 5.53 -4.12
C SER A 166 11.42 4.17 -3.53
N GLY A 167 10.74 4.15 -2.37
CA GLY A 167 10.16 2.92 -1.84
C GLY A 167 8.89 2.52 -2.59
N ALA A 168 7.94 3.44 -2.78
CA ALA A 168 6.70 3.15 -3.49
C ALA A 168 6.90 2.67 -4.93
N LEU A 169 7.95 3.15 -5.62
CA LEU A 169 8.30 2.77 -6.99
C LEU A 169 9.41 1.71 -7.07
N SER A 170 9.84 1.13 -5.93
CA SER A 170 10.98 0.22 -5.92
C SER A 170 10.69 -1.09 -6.64
N LYS A 171 11.75 -1.76 -7.14
CA LYS A 171 11.61 -3.07 -7.77
C LYS A 171 11.03 -4.09 -6.81
N GLU A 172 11.39 -4.00 -5.54
CA GLU A 172 10.90 -4.86 -4.47
C GLU A 172 9.38 -4.69 -4.28
N CYS A 173 8.86 -3.46 -4.25
CA CYS A 173 7.41 -3.23 -4.19
C CYS A 173 6.69 -3.62 -5.49
N MET A 174 7.30 -3.40 -6.65
CA MET A 174 6.72 -3.81 -7.94
C MET A 174 6.65 -5.34 -8.11
N HIS A 175 7.43 -6.10 -7.34
CA HIS A 175 7.44 -7.56 -7.36
C HIS A 175 7.06 -8.15 -5.99
N MET A 176 6.26 -7.43 -5.19
CA MET A 176 5.91 -7.88 -3.85
C MET A 176 5.21 -9.25 -3.90
N PRO A 177 5.52 -10.19 -2.98
CA PRO A 177 4.90 -11.51 -2.97
C PRO A 177 3.42 -11.42 -2.61
N LYS A 178 2.64 -12.48 -2.92
CA LYS A 178 1.21 -12.56 -2.57
C LYS A 178 0.93 -12.52 -1.06
N THR A 179 1.95 -12.76 -0.24
CA THR A 179 1.90 -12.62 1.22
C THR A 179 1.91 -11.17 1.69
N CYS A 180 2.15 -10.22 0.79
CA CYS A 180 2.03 -8.77 0.99
C CYS A 180 0.90 -8.23 0.10
N ASN A 181 0.11 -7.29 0.62
CA ASN A 181 -0.90 -6.59 -0.19
C ASN A 181 -0.71 -5.08 -0.27
N VAL A 182 0.17 -4.53 0.58
CA VAL A 182 0.63 -3.13 0.56
C VAL A 182 2.14 -3.12 0.73
N CYS A 183 2.84 -2.26 0.00
CA CYS A 183 4.28 -2.07 0.07
C CYS A 183 4.64 -0.58 0.12
N SER A 184 5.58 -0.20 0.99
CA SER A 184 6.04 1.18 1.14
C SER A 184 7.47 1.25 1.70
N SER A 185 8.04 2.44 1.84
CA SER A 185 9.37 2.58 2.48
C SER A 185 9.34 2.12 3.94
N ARG A 186 8.31 2.51 4.70
CA ARG A 186 8.06 2.17 6.11
C ARG A 186 6.56 2.02 6.34
N MET A 187 6.15 1.01 7.11
CA MET A 187 4.82 0.95 7.72
C MET A 187 4.95 1.16 9.24
N THR A 188 4.04 1.97 9.79
CA THR A 188 4.00 2.33 11.20
C THR A 188 2.65 1.89 11.79
N PRO A 189 2.62 0.97 12.76
CA PRO A 189 1.37 0.41 13.31
C PRO A 189 0.64 1.33 14.29
N VAL A 190 1.35 2.27 14.93
CA VAL A 190 0.83 3.16 15.98
C VAL A 190 1.12 4.63 15.66
N PRO A 191 0.28 5.59 16.10
CA PRO A 191 -0.93 5.42 16.92
C PRO A 191 -2.14 4.90 16.12
N HIS A 192 -2.01 4.86 14.80
CA HIS A 192 -2.87 4.09 13.91
C HIS A 192 -2.01 3.50 12.78
N PRO A 193 -2.39 2.38 12.17
CA PRO A 193 -1.66 1.82 11.04
C PRO A 193 -1.62 2.79 9.87
N HIS A 194 -0.42 3.25 9.49
CA HIS A 194 -0.23 4.17 8.36
C HIS A 194 1.12 3.94 7.67
N THR A 195 1.25 4.49 6.48
CA THR A 195 2.52 4.64 5.78
C THR A 195 2.96 6.09 5.94
N PRO A 196 4.06 6.40 6.65
CA PRO A 196 4.52 7.76 6.82
C PRO A 196 4.60 8.49 5.48
N GLY A 197 3.95 9.64 5.37
CA GLY A 197 3.94 10.43 4.14
C GLY A 197 3.13 9.87 2.98
N ASN A 198 2.33 8.81 3.20
CA ASN A 198 1.28 8.32 2.30
C ASN A 198 1.71 8.08 0.85
N MET A 199 2.78 7.31 0.64
CA MET A 199 3.18 6.84 -0.70
C MET A 199 3.48 5.35 -0.65
N TRP A 200 2.80 4.58 -1.49
CA TRP A 200 2.79 3.12 -1.39
C TRP A 200 2.38 2.47 -2.71
N ALA A 201 2.66 1.18 -2.84
CA ALA A 201 2.13 0.29 -3.87
C ALA A 201 1.20 -0.75 -3.23
N ALA A 202 0.15 -1.17 -3.93
CA ALA A 202 -0.80 -2.19 -3.45
C ALA A 202 -1.40 -3.01 -4.59
N ARG A 203 -2.01 -4.15 -4.25
CA ARG A 203 -2.80 -4.96 -5.19
C ARG A 203 -4.25 -4.48 -5.22
N CYS A 204 -4.83 -4.40 -6.41
CA CYS A 204 -6.23 -3.98 -6.54
C CYS A 204 -7.22 -4.88 -5.78
N GLY A 205 -6.95 -6.19 -5.69
CA GLY A 205 -7.79 -7.12 -4.93
C GLY A 205 -7.90 -6.78 -3.45
N TYR A 206 -6.86 -6.16 -2.87
CA TYR A 206 -6.92 -5.63 -1.51
C TYR A 206 -7.62 -4.27 -1.45
N ILE A 207 -7.22 -3.34 -2.33
CA ILE A 207 -7.84 -2.00 -2.41
C ILE A 207 -9.37 -2.09 -2.58
N ALA A 208 -9.86 -3.04 -3.37
CA ALA A 208 -11.28 -3.26 -3.62
C ALA A 208 -12.09 -3.68 -2.37
N LYS A 209 -11.42 -4.10 -1.29
CA LYS A 209 -12.02 -4.42 0.01
C LYS A 209 -12.11 -3.21 0.93
N LEU A 210 -11.32 -2.17 0.68
CA LEU A 210 -11.33 -0.95 1.47
C LEU A 210 -12.67 -0.20 1.30
N ILE A 211 -13.09 0.48 2.35
CA ILE A 211 -14.17 1.47 2.27
C ILE A 211 -13.73 2.58 1.32
N ASP A 212 -14.66 3.17 0.56
CA ASP A 212 -14.37 4.39 -0.21
C ASP A 212 -13.65 5.43 0.67
N PRO A 213 -12.51 6.02 0.25
CA PRO A 213 -11.75 6.97 1.07
C PRO A 213 -12.56 8.13 1.65
N LYS A 214 -13.56 8.64 0.93
CA LYS A 214 -14.43 9.73 1.40
C LYS A 214 -15.31 9.25 2.55
N LYS A 215 -15.95 8.08 2.38
CA LYS A 215 -16.76 7.43 3.42
C LYS A 215 -15.91 6.97 4.60
N PHE A 216 -14.68 6.56 4.35
CA PHE A 216 -13.73 6.18 5.39
C PHE A 216 -13.42 7.38 6.27
N ARG A 217 -13.09 8.54 5.67
CA ARG A 217 -12.89 9.79 6.38
C ARG A 217 -14.11 10.19 7.21
N GLU A 218 -15.32 10.16 6.63
CA GLU A 218 -16.57 10.42 7.35
C GLU A 218 -16.76 9.50 8.56
N LYS A 219 -16.50 8.19 8.41
CA LYS A 219 -16.55 7.23 9.52
C LYS A 219 -15.50 7.52 10.58
N MET A 220 -14.28 7.87 10.20
CA MET A 220 -13.23 8.20 11.17
C MET A 220 -13.53 9.50 11.91
N ASP A 221 -14.15 10.48 11.25
CA ASP A 221 -14.52 11.78 11.82
C ASP A 221 -15.78 11.72 12.70
N SER A 222 -16.49 10.59 12.72
CA SER A 222 -17.61 10.35 13.64
C SER A 222 -17.14 10.06 15.07
N ASP A 223 -18.03 10.28 16.06
CA ASP A 223 -17.78 10.10 17.51
C ASP A 223 -17.48 8.66 17.98
N PHE A 224 -17.14 7.78 17.04
CA PHE A 224 -16.84 6.39 17.31
C PHE A 224 -15.67 6.21 18.31
N LEU A 225 -15.91 5.35 19.32
CA LEU A 225 -14.99 5.00 20.43
C LEU A 225 -14.58 6.16 21.36
N GLY A 226 -15.34 7.25 21.41
CA GLY A 226 -14.95 8.42 22.22
C GLY A 226 -13.60 9.00 21.79
N ARG A 227 -13.23 8.79 20.52
CA ARG A 227 -11.93 9.17 19.94
C ARG A 227 -11.81 10.65 19.61
N HIS A 228 -12.84 11.46 19.88
CA HIS A 228 -12.75 12.92 19.80
C HIS A 228 -11.90 13.52 20.92
N ASN A 229 -11.73 12.78 22.02
CA ASN A 229 -10.78 13.10 23.08
C ASN A 229 -9.37 12.67 22.63
N GLY A 230 -8.78 13.43 21.71
CA GLY A 230 -7.45 13.19 21.16
C GLY A 230 -7.24 13.93 19.85
N ALA A 231 -5.98 14.29 19.59
CA ALA A 231 -5.64 14.99 18.38
C ALA A 231 -5.94 14.15 17.12
N PRO A 232 -6.40 14.75 16.00
CA PRO A 232 -6.78 14.00 14.80
C PRO A 232 -5.72 13.03 14.27
N TRP A 233 -4.44 13.39 14.37
CA TRP A 233 -3.31 12.54 13.97
C TRP A 233 -3.14 11.30 14.85
N CYS A 234 -3.58 11.31 16.11
CA CYS A 234 -3.48 10.14 16.97
C CYS A 234 -4.42 9.01 16.56
N VAL A 235 -5.51 9.33 15.86
CA VAL A 235 -6.60 8.39 15.58
C VAL A 235 -6.95 8.29 14.10
N GLY A 236 -6.13 8.87 13.21
CA GLY A 236 -6.33 8.78 11.76
C GLY A 236 -7.58 9.54 11.29
N ARG A 237 -7.85 10.72 11.87
CA ARG A 237 -9.00 11.58 11.55
C ARG A 237 -8.63 12.80 10.70
N GLY A 238 -9.62 13.45 10.12
CA GLY A 238 -9.45 14.61 9.25
C GLY A 238 -8.48 14.28 8.12
N ARG A 239 -7.48 15.14 7.89
CA ARG A 239 -6.45 14.87 6.86
C ARG A 239 -5.63 13.59 7.07
N PHE A 240 -5.61 13.02 8.28
CA PHE A 240 -4.84 11.81 8.59
C PHE A 240 -5.60 10.53 8.24
N SER A 241 -6.89 10.61 7.89
CA SER A 241 -7.63 9.47 7.37
C SER A 241 -7.00 8.95 6.09
N ASP A 242 -6.46 9.84 5.26
CA ASP A 242 -5.86 9.49 3.98
C ASP A 242 -4.57 8.65 4.16
N GLU A 243 -3.81 8.89 5.23
CA GLU A 243 -2.62 8.12 5.58
C GLU A 243 -2.97 6.76 6.23
N HIS A 244 -4.07 6.74 6.97
CA HIS A 244 -4.56 5.54 7.65
C HIS A 244 -5.26 4.56 6.69
N TRP A 245 -5.97 5.09 5.69
CA TRP A 245 -6.93 4.38 4.85
C TRP A 245 -6.40 3.06 4.28
N VAL A 246 -5.19 3.07 3.68
CA VAL A 246 -4.63 1.89 3.02
C VAL A 246 -4.32 0.74 4.00
N ASN A 247 -4.14 1.01 5.29
CA ASN A 247 -3.87 -0.01 6.30
C ASN A 247 -5.06 -0.25 7.25
N SER A 248 -6.25 0.23 6.88
CA SER A 248 -7.43 0.21 7.77
C SER A 248 -8.21 -1.11 7.77
N HIS A 249 -7.97 -2.03 6.84
CA HIS A 249 -8.74 -3.27 6.73
C HIS A 249 -8.15 -4.41 7.57
N PRO A 250 -8.97 -5.30 8.17
CA PRO A 250 -8.50 -6.42 9.00
C PRO A 250 -7.55 -7.39 8.26
N GLU A 251 -7.73 -7.55 6.95
CA GLU A 251 -6.86 -8.38 6.10
C GLU A 251 -5.59 -7.65 5.61
N THR A 252 -5.26 -6.47 6.14
CA THR A 252 -4.02 -5.79 5.74
C THR A 252 -2.80 -6.65 6.09
N ALA A 253 -1.96 -6.88 5.09
CA ALA A 253 -0.72 -7.63 5.17
C ALA A 253 0.39 -6.73 4.59
N PRO A 254 0.78 -5.69 5.34
CA PRO A 254 1.74 -4.72 4.85
C PRO A 254 3.13 -5.33 4.82
N CYS A 255 3.91 -4.88 3.85
CA CYS A 255 5.34 -5.03 3.80
C CYS A 255 5.95 -3.63 3.67
N ASP A 256 7.15 -3.47 4.18
CA ASP A 256 7.91 -2.25 3.97
C ASP A 256 9.33 -2.60 3.54
N LEU A 257 10.23 -1.62 3.43
CA LEU A 257 11.55 -1.80 2.84
C LEU A 257 12.70 -1.43 3.77
N ASP A 258 12.50 -0.45 4.66
CA ASP A 258 13.59 0.12 5.44
C ASP A 258 13.98 -0.75 6.64
N THR A 259 15.24 -1.15 6.67
CA THR A 259 15.85 -1.97 7.72
C THR A 259 16.24 -1.15 8.96
N ASN A 260 16.25 0.18 8.86
CA ASN A 260 16.71 1.06 9.95
C ASN A 260 15.67 1.18 11.07
N GLN A 261 15.95 0.55 12.21
CA GLN A 261 15.09 0.61 13.40
C GLN A 261 15.00 2.02 14.02
N SER A 262 15.96 2.90 13.78
CA SER A 262 15.94 4.28 14.29
C SER A 262 14.92 5.18 13.59
N PHE A 263 14.36 4.72 12.46
CA PHE A 263 13.28 5.42 11.75
C PHE A 263 12.01 4.57 11.72
N VAL A 264 11.13 4.85 12.69
CA VAL A 264 9.82 4.17 12.83
C VAL A 264 8.63 5.03 12.43
N SER A 265 8.78 6.36 12.39
CA SER A 265 7.70 7.32 12.11
C SER A 265 8.25 8.70 11.75
N GLY A 266 7.41 9.55 11.16
CA GLY A 266 7.74 10.96 10.90
C GLY A 266 8.59 11.15 9.64
N HIS A 267 9.73 11.83 9.78
CA HIS A 267 10.60 12.22 8.67
C HIS A 267 11.89 11.37 8.63
N PRO A 268 12.22 10.71 7.50
CA PRO A 268 13.44 9.91 7.37
C PRO A 268 14.70 10.76 7.51
N MET A 269 15.69 10.31 8.27
CA MET A 269 16.95 11.06 8.43
C MET A 269 17.84 11.02 7.18
N THR A 270 17.67 10.00 6.33
CA THR A 270 18.50 9.79 5.14
C THR A 270 17.65 9.77 3.88
N ARG A 271 18.26 10.22 2.78
CA ARG A 271 17.62 10.21 1.46
C ARG A 271 17.56 8.80 0.88
N THR A 272 18.66 8.08 1.00
CA THR A 272 18.82 6.71 0.51
C THR A 272 18.80 5.74 1.68
N PHE A 273 18.34 4.53 1.42
CA PHE A 273 18.27 3.44 2.37
C PHE A 273 18.34 2.09 1.65
N GLU A 274 18.76 1.06 2.36
CA GLU A 274 18.73 -0.31 1.87
C GLU A 274 17.28 -0.77 1.74
N LYS A 275 16.92 -1.28 0.55
CA LYS A 275 15.57 -1.75 0.27
C LYS A 275 15.53 -3.26 0.39
N GLU A 276 15.05 -3.74 1.52
CA GLU A 276 14.85 -5.16 1.75
C GLU A 276 13.38 -5.41 2.07
N LEU A 277 12.62 -6.04 1.18
CA LEU A 277 11.19 -6.28 1.43
C LEU A 277 10.96 -7.31 2.54
N LYS A 278 10.29 -6.90 3.62
CA LYS A 278 9.83 -7.78 4.70
C LYS A 278 8.43 -7.40 5.13
N LYS A 279 7.75 -8.38 5.75
CA LYS A 279 6.46 -8.16 6.41
C LYS A 279 6.60 -7.08 7.49
N ALA A 280 5.62 -6.20 7.54
CA ALA A 280 5.50 -5.16 8.54
C ALA A 280 4.34 -5.47 9.51
N PRO A 281 4.36 -4.95 10.75
CA PRO A 281 5.46 -4.21 11.38
C PRO A 281 6.71 -5.08 11.53
N ARG A 282 7.89 -4.50 11.27
CA ARG A 282 9.17 -5.23 11.35
C ARG A 282 9.63 -5.45 12.77
N PHE A 283 9.38 -4.45 13.60
CA PHE A 283 9.92 -4.37 14.94
C PHE A 283 8.83 -4.67 15.97
N PRO A 284 9.19 -4.99 17.22
CA PRO A 284 8.24 -5.00 18.32
C PRO A 284 7.49 -3.66 18.42
N ILE A 285 6.23 -3.68 18.84
CA ILE A 285 5.36 -2.48 18.90
C ILE A 285 5.99 -1.37 19.75
N ALA A 286 6.65 -1.71 20.85
CA ALA A 286 7.40 -0.80 21.70
C ALA A 286 8.48 0.01 20.97
N THR A 287 9.01 -0.49 19.84
CA THR A 287 9.95 0.28 19.00
C THR A 287 9.26 1.47 18.32
N TYR A 288 7.98 1.33 17.99
CA TYR A 288 7.16 2.36 17.35
C TYR A 288 6.55 3.34 18.37
N HIS A 289 6.71 3.06 19.68
CA HIS A 289 6.38 3.99 20.76
C HIS A 289 7.44 5.08 20.82
N VAL A 290 7.43 5.99 19.85
CA VAL A 290 8.04 7.29 20.10
C VAL A 290 7.19 8.01 21.14
N SER A 291 7.79 8.85 21.98
CA SER A 291 7.09 9.60 23.03
C SER A 291 6.15 10.64 22.43
N TRP A 292 5.07 10.17 21.80
CA TRP A 292 3.93 10.95 21.37
C TRP A 292 3.18 11.35 22.63
N GLY A 293 3.76 12.24 23.47
CA GLY A 293 3.12 12.72 24.70
C GLY A 293 1.68 13.23 24.51
N GLU A 294 1.26 13.40 23.26
CA GLU A 294 -0.04 13.86 22.79
C GLU A 294 -1.01 12.73 22.33
N CYS A 295 -0.58 11.47 22.28
CA CYS A 295 -1.40 10.32 21.83
C CYS A 295 -1.53 9.15 22.85
N PRO A 296 -1.59 9.36 24.18
CA PRO A 296 -1.53 8.27 25.15
C PRO A 296 -2.65 7.23 24.95
N GLY A 297 -2.28 5.95 24.80
CA GLY A 297 -3.20 4.81 24.75
C GLY A 297 -4.04 4.71 23.47
N LYS A 298 -3.82 5.57 22.47
CA LYS A 298 -4.60 5.56 21.22
C LYS A 298 -4.01 4.57 20.23
N GLY A 299 -4.76 3.49 19.98
CA GLY A 299 -4.40 2.45 19.02
C GLY A 299 -3.25 1.54 19.42
N GLU A 300 -2.73 1.72 20.63
CA GLU A 300 -1.66 0.92 21.25
C GLU A 300 -2.17 -0.40 21.84
N SER A 301 -3.50 -0.60 21.95
CA SER A 301 -4.07 -1.86 22.48
C SER A 301 -4.77 -2.68 21.40
N LEU A 302 -4.65 -4.01 21.54
CA LEU A 302 -5.36 -4.99 20.73
C LEU A 302 -6.87 -4.71 20.72
N THR A 303 -7.46 -4.46 21.90
CA THR A 303 -8.89 -4.15 22.05
C THR A 303 -9.31 -2.94 21.23
N ALA A 304 -8.51 -1.87 21.23
CA ALA A 304 -8.82 -0.67 20.46
C ALA A 304 -8.78 -0.91 18.94
N ARG A 305 -7.83 -1.74 18.47
CA ARG A 305 -7.71 -2.14 17.05
C ARG A 305 -8.87 -3.04 16.62
N LEU A 306 -9.24 -4.03 17.41
CA LEU A 306 -10.37 -4.92 17.12
C LEU A 306 -11.69 -4.16 17.09
N ALA A 307 -11.90 -3.23 18.02
CA ALA A 307 -13.08 -2.37 18.03
C ALA A 307 -13.18 -1.54 16.74
N GLU A 308 -12.06 -1.01 16.24
CA GLU A 308 -12.01 -0.28 14.98
C GLU A 308 -12.42 -1.14 13.77
N TYR A 309 -11.86 -2.34 13.63
CA TYR A 309 -12.23 -3.24 12.52
C TYR A 309 -13.70 -3.65 12.55
N ARG A 310 -14.25 -3.94 13.74
CA ARG A 310 -15.67 -4.27 13.90
C ARG A 310 -16.58 -3.11 13.47
N TYR A 311 -16.18 -1.87 13.71
CA TYR A 311 -16.97 -0.72 13.30
C TYR A 311 -16.84 -0.37 11.82
N LEU A 312 -15.62 -0.37 11.32
CA LEU A 312 -15.38 -0.01 9.93
C LEU A 312 -15.92 -1.08 8.98
N TYR A 313 -15.64 -2.34 9.28
CA TYR A 313 -15.80 -3.48 8.37
C TYR A 313 -16.73 -4.58 8.88
N SER A 314 -17.21 -4.50 10.13
CA SER A 314 -18.00 -5.58 10.77
C SER A 314 -17.30 -6.93 10.71
N GLN A 315 -15.98 -6.91 10.87
CA GLN A 315 -15.10 -8.07 10.73
C GLN A 315 -14.03 -8.06 11.82
N GLU A 316 -13.47 -9.25 12.06
CA GLU A 316 -12.24 -9.42 12.85
C GLU A 316 -11.08 -9.82 11.95
N PRO A 317 -9.83 -9.47 12.32
CA PRO A 317 -8.66 -9.92 11.59
C PRO A 317 -8.50 -11.44 11.58
N PRO A 318 -7.99 -12.03 10.49
CA PRO A 318 -7.71 -13.45 10.44
C PRO A 318 -6.55 -13.81 11.39
N LYS A 319 -6.36 -15.10 11.69
CA LYS A 319 -5.38 -15.57 12.71
C LYS A 319 -3.93 -15.20 12.39
N GLU A 320 -3.62 -15.03 11.12
CA GLU A 320 -2.32 -14.65 10.60
C GLU A 320 -2.07 -13.13 10.61
N TRP A 321 -3.06 -12.33 11.01
CA TRP A 321 -2.91 -10.87 11.09
C TRP A 321 -1.75 -10.50 12.02
N TRP A 322 -0.92 -9.56 11.55
CA TRP A 322 0.31 -9.15 12.22
C TRP A 322 0.05 -8.64 13.65
N GLY A 323 -1.11 -8.01 13.88
CA GLY A 323 -1.46 -7.41 15.15
C GLY A 323 -1.60 -8.40 16.30
N TRP A 324 -1.97 -9.66 16.04
CA TRP A 324 -2.05 -10.68 17.09
C TRP A 324 -0.72 -10.87 17.80
N ARG A 325 0.37 -10.97 17.04
CA ARG A 325 1.72 -11.12 17.62
C ARG A 325 2.21 -9.82 18.22
N SER A 326 2.00 -8.72 17.50
CA SER A 326 2.48 -7.39 17.84
C SER A 326 1.89 -6.85 19.16
N PHE A 327 0.58 -7.00 19.40
CA PHE A 327 -0.07 -6.45 20.59
C PHE A 327 -0.17 -7.42 21.77
N LEU A 328 -0.10 -8.74 21.56
CA LEU A 328 -0.15 -9.70 22.67
C LEU A 328 1.19 -9.81 23.43
N GLN A 329 2.32 -9.59 22.76
CA GLN A 329 3.63 -9.71 23.39
C GLN A 329 3.92 -8.63 24.45
N GLU A 330 3.21 -7.50 24.44
CA GLU A 330 3.37 -6.42 25.44
C GLU A 330 2.54 -6.61 26.71
N SER A 331 1.71 -7.67 26.76
CA SER A 331 0.87 -7.98 27.93
C SER A 331 1.51 -8.93 28.94
N LYS A 332 2.80 -9.26 28.77
CA LYS A 332 3.59 -10.10 29.68
C LYS A 332 4.78 -9.33 30.22
#